data_AF-A0ABD5BNK8-F1
#
_entry.id   AF-A0ABD5BNK8-F1
#
_cell.length_a   1.000
_cell.length_b   1.000
_cell.length_c   1.000
_cell.angle_alpha   90.00
_cell.angle_beta   90.00
_cell.angle_gamma   90.00
#
_symmetry.space_group_name_H-M   'P 1'
#
loop_
_entity.id
_entity.type
_entity.pdbx_description
1 polymer ?
#
loop_
_entity_poly.entity_id
_entity_poly.type
_entity_poly.pdbx_seq_one_letter_code
_entity_poly.pdbx_strand_id
1 'polypeptide(L)'
;LMWVDPLGLSTCGAEKNKKTTYIGTSRRDAFRQAKRDAKISNNQHPKIDRVDLLDGKGNKILDANGAPIQVRQYHYTNRDGVPIVIQEHSLGHTKATALHGAEPHFNVRPIDNLNTGSVPGTHGHYNF
;
A
#
# COMPACT_ATOMS: atom_id res chain seq x y z
N LEU A 1 -35.87 -5.93 -13.89
CA LEU A 1 -35.59 -6.91 -12.82
C LEU A 1 -34.33 -6.47 -12.09
N MET A 2 -34.46 -5.99 -10.85
CA MET A 2 -33.31 -5.68 -10.00
C MET A 2 -32.85 -6.98 -9.33
N TRP A 3 -31.58 -7.31 -9.49
CA TRP A 3 -30.95 -8.38 -8.73
C TRP A 3 -30.86 -7.93 -7.26
N VAL A 4 -31.36 -8.77 -6.35
CA VAL A 4 -31.29 -8.57 -4.90
C VAL A 4 -30.32 -9.62 -4.37
N ASP A 5 -29.28 -9.19 -3.66
CA ASP A 5 -28.33 -10.08 -2.97
C ASP A 5 -29.03 -10.71 -1.75
N PRO A 6 -29.41 -11.99 -1.80
CA PRO A 6 -30.20 -12.63 -0.74
C PRO A 6 -29.38 -12.87 0.54
N LEU A 7 -28.06 -12.76 0.46
CA LEU A 7 -27.14 -13.09 1.56
C LEU A 7 -26.63 -11.84 2.28
N GLY A 8 -26.95 -10.63 1.79
CA GLY A 8 -26.46 -9.38 2.38
C GLY A 8 -24.94 -9.28 2.42
N LEU A 9 -24.22 -10.00 1.54
CA LEU A 9 -22.76 -9.92 1.39
C LEU A 9 -22.34 -8.58 0.76
N SER A 10 -23.29 -7.87 0.16
CA SER A 10 -23.17 -6.47 -0.25
C SER A 10 -23.22 -5.48 0.93
N THR A 11 -22.61 -5.80 2.08
CA THR A 11 -22.44 -4.83 3.15
C THR A 11 -21.77 -3.58 2.58
N CYS A 12 -22.44 -2.45 2.77
CA CYS A 12 -22.02 -1.07 2.54
C CYS A 12 -20.49 -0.88 2.49
N GLY A 13 -19.93 -0.81 1.28
CA GLY A 13 -18.49 -0.65 1.03
C GLY A 13 -17.71 -1.94 1.27
N ALA A 14 -17.20 -2.55 0.19
CA ALA A 14 -16.38 -3.76 0.29
C ALA A 14 -15.32 -3.65 1.38
N GLU A 15 -15.26 -4.64 2.29
CA GLU A 15 -14.28 -4.65 3.38
C GLU A 15 -12.87 -4.49 2.83
N LYS A 16 -12.12 -3.54 3.40
CA LYS A 16 -10.76 -3.23 2.96
C LYS A 16 -9.87 -4.46 3.15
N ASN A 17 -9.28 -4.90 2.04
CA ASN A 17 -8.39 -6.04 2.01
C ASN A 17 -7.33 -5.87 0.92
N LYS A 18 -6.41 -6.84 0.83
CA LYS A 18 -5.27 -6.85 -0.09
C LYS A 18 -5.65 -6.71 -1.59
N LYS A 19 -6.89 -7.00 -1.98
CA LYS A 19 -7.40 -6.85 -3.35
C LYS A 19 -8.09 -5.51 -3.61
N THR A 20 -8.39 -4.75 -2.56
CA THR A 20 -9.02 -3.44 -2.68
C THR A 20 -7.97 -2.34 -2.85
N THR A 21 -8.38 -1.24 -3.48
CA THR A 21 -7.51 -0.12 -3.80
C THR A 21 -8.18 1.19 -3.41
N TYR A 22 -7.37 2.11 -2.89
CA TYR A 22 -7.74 3.51 -2.71
C TYR A 22 -7.11 4.35 -3.83
N ILE A 23 -7.90 5.21 -4.49
CA ILE A 23 -7.41 6.14 -5.51
C ILE A 23 -7.34 7.52 -4.88
N GLY A 24 -6.14 7.93 -4.49
CA GLY A 24 -5.89 9.26 -3.95
C GLY A 24 -5.84 10.30 -5.07
N THR A 25 -6.27 11.52 -4.73
CA THR A 25 -6.16 12.69 -5.62
C THR A 25 -4.72 13.20 -5.75
N SER A 26 -3.82 12.74 -4.88
CA SER A 26 -2.40 13.06 -4.89
C SER A 26 -1.61 12.05 -4.05
N ARG A 27 -0.29 12.03 -4.20
CA ARG A 27 0.62 11.22 -3.35
C ARG A 27 0.40 11.48 -1.86
N ARG A 28 0.17 12.75 -1.49
CA ARG A 28 -0.07 13.16 -0.10
C ARG A 28 -1.40 12.61 0.43
N ASP A 29 -2.42 12.60 -0.41
CA ASP A 29 -3.75 12.09 -0.08
C ASP A 29 -3.72 10.58 0.16
N ALA A 30 -3.17 9.82 -0.80
CA ALA A 30 -2.96 8.38 -0.68
C ALA A 30 -2.17 8.01 0.58
N PHE A 31 -1.05 8.70 0.84
CA PHE A 31 -0.24 8.46 2.04
C PHE A 31 -0.99 8.74 3.34
N ARG A 32 -1.77 9.84 3.39
CA ARG A 32 -2.59 10.17 4.57
C ARG A 32 -3.73 9.18 4.78
N GLN A 33 -4.34 8.67 3.71
CA GLN A 33 -5.35 7.64 3.82
C GLN A 33 -4.74 6.32 4.33
N ALA A 34 -3.57 5.91 3.81
CA ALA A 34 -2.85 4.75 4.30
C ALA A 34 -2.55 4.84 5.81
N LYS A 35 -2.09 6.01 6.28
CA LYS A 35 -1.88 6.25 7.72
C LYS A 35 -3.17 6.15 8.52
N ARG A 36 -4.27 6.78 8.06
CA ARG A 36 -5.57 6.74 8.75
C ARG A 36 -6.08 5.32 8.91
N ASP A 37 -6.07 4.54 7.83
CA ASP A 37 -6.56 3.17 7.81
C ASP A 37 -5.72 2.25 8.70
N ALA A 38 -4.40 2.46 8.73
CA ALA A 38 -3.48 1.74 9.59
C ALA A 38 -3.48 2.23 11.06
N LYS A 39 -4.38 3.16 11.42
CA LYS A 39 -4.44 3.82 12.75
C LYS A 39 -3.14 4.51 13.17
N ILE A 40 -2.39 5.06 12.22
CA ILE A 40 -1.15 5.82 12.45
C ILE A 40 -1.51 7.30 12.60
N SER A 41 -0.93 7.98 13.59
CA SER A 41 -1.10 9.43 13.74
C SER A 41 -0.48 10.16 12.55
N ASN A 42 -1.23 11.08 11.93
CA ASN A 42 -0.71 11.89 10.83
C ASN A 42 0.49 12.76 11.24
N ASN A 43 0.64 13.09 12.52
CA ASN A 43 1.74 13.89 13.07
C ASN A 43 2.95 13.04 13.50
N GLN A 44 2.84 11.71 13.51
CA GLN A 44 3.97 10.84 13.83
C GLN A 44 5.04 10.95 12.74
N HIS A 45 6.29 11.13 13.16
CA HIS A 45 7.47 11.06 12.30
C HIS A 45 7.92 9.60 12.20
N PRO A 46 8.12 9.07 10.98
CA PRO A 46 8.62 7.72 10.80
C PRO A 46 10.13 7.65 10.99
N LYS A 47 10.63 6.45 11.30
CA LYS A 47 11.98 6.06 10.88
C LYS A 47 11.93 5.73 9.39
N ILE A 48 12.89 6.23 8.61
CA ILE A 48 12.94 6.04 7.15
C ILE A 48 14.18 5.23 6.79
N ASP A 49 13.99 4.18 6.02
CA ASP A 49 15.04 3.47 5.29
C ASP A 49 14.81 3.54 3.78
N ARG A 50 15.83 3.13 3.03
CA ARG A 50 15.78 3.01 1.57
C ARG A 50 15.99 1.55 1.19
N VAL A 51 15.12 1.03 0.34
CA VAL A 51 15.15 -0.36 -0.12
C VAL A 51 15.12 -0.39 -1.64
N ASP A 52 15.74 -1.41 -2.23
CA ASP A 52 15.68 -1.62 -3.68
C ASP A 52 14.23 -1.88 -4.11
N LEU A 53 13.78 -1.17 -5.15
CA LEU A 53 12.46 -1.38 -5.74
C LEU A 53 12.46 -2.66 -6.57
N LEU A 54 11.42 -3.48 -6.40
CA LEU A 54 11.31 -4.78 -7.07
C LEU A 54 10.20 -4.81 -8.13
N ASP A 55 10.35 -5.61 -9.18
CA ASP A 55 9.44 -5.72 -10.33
C ASP A 55 8.17 -6.55 -10.09
N GLY A 56 7.80 -6.78 -8.83
CA GLY A 56 6.70 -7.66 -8.41
C GLY A 56 7.02 -9.16 -8.48
N LYS A 57 8.10 -9.58 -9.17
CA LYS A 57 8.63 -10.95 -9.16
C LYS A 57 9.85 -11.11 -8.25
N GLY A 58 10.26 -10.03 -7.59
CA GLY A 58 11.41 -10.00 -6.68
C GLY A 58 12.72 -9.56 -7.34
N ASN A 59 12.72 -9.19 -8.63
CA ASN A 59 13.92 -8.68 -9.29
C ASN A 59 14.05 -7.17 -9.07
N LYS A 60 15.28 -6.69 -8.90
CA LYS A 60 15.56 -5.25 -8.75
C LYS A 60 15.25 -4.50 -10.04
N ILE A 61 14.55 -3.38 -9.92
CA ILE A 61 14.37 -2.43 -11.01
C ILE A 61 15.63 -1.55 -11.07
N LEU A 62 16.23 -1.47 -12.25
CA LEU A 62 17.46 -0.72 -12.49
C LEU A 62 17.16 0.61 -13.18
N ASP A 63 17.98 1.63 -12.91
CA ASP A 63 17.98 2.90 -13.64
C ASP A 63 18.72 2.79 -14.98
N ALA A 64 18.82 3.90 -15.71
CA ALA A 64 19.50 3.96 -17.01
C ALA A 64 21.00 3.62 -16.94
N ASN A 65 21.62 3.70 -15.76
CA ASN A 65 23.03 3.37 -15.53
C ASN A 65 23.20 1.92 -15.02
N GLY A 66 22.12 1.15 -14.90
CA GLY A 66 22.13 -0.21 -14.38
C GLY A 66 22.19 -0.30 -12.85
N ALA A 67 22.00 0.81 -12.13
CA ALA A 67 21.97 0.80 -10.66
C ALA A 67 20.56 0.53 -10.12
N PRO A 68 20.39 -0.25 -9.03
CA PRO A 68 19.08 -0.46 -8.43
C PRO A 68 18.41 0.84 -7.98
N ILE A 69 17.16 1.03 -8.39
CA ILE A 69 16.34 2.15 -7.93
C ILE A 69 15.95 1.90 -6.48
N GLN A 70 16.19 2.89 -5.62
CA GLN A 70 15.81 2.81 -4.22
C GLN A 70 14.60 3.68 -3.90
N VAL A 71 13.68 3.11 -3.13
CA VAL A 71 12.45 3.76 -2.67
C VAL A 71 12.41 3.85 -1.15
N ARG A 72 11.59 4.76 -0.62
CA ARG A 72 11.46 4.94 0.82
C ARG A 72 10.54 3.88 1.41
N GLN A 73 10.94 3.40 2.59
CA GLN A 73 10.09 2.61 3.45
C GLN A 73 9.98 3.33 4.81
N TYR A 74 8.74 3.46 5.29
CA TYR A 74 8.39 4.29 6.44
C TYR A 74 7.93 3.39 7.58
N HIS A 75 8.67 3.42 8.69
CA HIS A 75 8.38 2.63 9.88
C HIS A 75 7.64 3.49 10.91
N TYR A 76 6.48 2.99 11.34
CA TYR A 76 5.60 3.61 12.30
C TYR A 76 5.20 2.63 13.40
N THR A 77 4.63 3.17 14.46
CA THR A 77 3.87 2.42 15.46
C THR A 77 2.46 2.99 15.47
N ASN A 78 1.44 2.16 15.25
CA ASN A 78 0.06 2.62 15.25
C ASN A 78 -0.45 2.90 16.67
N ARG A 79 -1.69 3.40 16.79
CA ARG A 79 -2.34 3.71 18.07
C ARG A 79 -2.55 2.50 18.98
N ASP A 80 -2.51 1.28 18.43
CA ASP A 80 -2.62 0.04 19.18
C ASP A 80 -1.24 -0.49 19.63
N GLY A 81 -0.16 0.25 19.39
CA GLY A 81 1.21 -0.15 19.72
C GLY A 81 1.87 -1.11 18.72
N VAL A 82 1.21 -1.38 17.59
CA VAL A 82 1.67 -2.34 16.58
C VAL A 82 2.62 -1.66 15.59
N PRO A 83 3.81 -2.24 15.29
CA PRO A 83 4.70 -1.75 14.24
C PRO A 83 4.06 -1.92 12.85
N ILE A 84 4.02 -0.84 12.09
CA ILE A 84 3.46 -0.80 10.73
C ILE A 84 4.50 -0.19 9.78
N VAL A 85 4.61 -0.77 8.60
CA VAL A 85 5.48 -0.30 7.53
C VAL A 85 4.64 0.18 6.35
N ILE A 86 4.92 1.38 5.85
CA ILE A 86 4.38 1.89 4.60
C ILE A 86 5.50 1.88 3.56
N GLN A 87 5.31 1.14 2.47
CA GLN A 87 6.27 1.00 1.38
C GLN A 87 5.86 1.86 0.18
N GLU A 88 6.80 2.65 -0.34
CA GLU A 88 6.59 3.48 -1.54
C GLU A 88 6.93 2.71 -2.82
N HIS A 89 6.01 2.69 -3.78
CA HIS A 89 6.19 2.12 -5.11
C HIS A 89 5.92 3.18 -6.18
N SER A 90 6.69 4.28 -6.15
CA SER A 90 6.44 5.46 -6.99
C SER A 90 6.62 5.24 -8.50
N LEU A 91 7.24 4.13 -8.92
CA LEU A 91 7.31 3.74 -10.34
C LEU A 91 6.22 2.74 -10.74
N GLY A 92 5.40 2.29 -9.79
CA GLY A 92 4.47 1.18 -9.99
C GLY A 92 5.17 -0.11 -10.44
N HIS A 93 4.39 -1.02 -11.04
CA HIS A 93 4.88 -2.27 -11.61
C HIS A 93 4.29 -2.46 -13.00
N THR A 94 5.10 -2.28 -14.05
CA THR A 94 4.64 -2.35 -15.46
C THR A 94 4.00 -3.69 -15.86
N LYS A 95 4.25 -4.77 -15.10
CA LYS A 95 3.66 -6.11 -15.31
C LYS A 95 2.45 -6.41 -14.43
N ALA A 96 2.03 -5.49 -13.56
CA ALA A 96 0.88 -5.65 -12.69
C ALA A 96 -0.42 -5.25 -13.41
N THR A 97 -1.55 -5.73 -12.90
CA THR A 97 -2.88 -5.32 -13.38
C THR A 97 -3.17 -3.88 -12.95
N ALA A 98 -3.87 -3.11 -13.79
CA ALA A 98 -4.33 -1.77 -13.46
C ALA A 98 -5.09 -1.76 -12.12
N LEU A 99 -4.84 -0.74 -11.30
CA LEU A 99 -5.30 -0.58 -9.93
C LEU A 99 -4.84 -1.66 -8.94
N HIS A 100 -3.97 -2.58 -9.35
CA HIS A 100 -3.42 -3.65 -8.51
C HIS A 100 -1.89 -3.62 -8.53
N GLY A 101 -1.33 -2.41 -8.46
CA GLY A 101 0.10 -2.17 -8.36
C GLY A 101 0.77 -1.70 -9.64
N ALA A 102 0.03 -1.52 -10.74
CA ALA A 102 0.58 -0.98 -11.99
C ALA A 102 0.96 0.50 -11.86
N GLU A 103 0.12 1.28 -11.19
CA GLU A 103 0.30 2.72 -10.98
C GLU A 103 1.19 3.00 -9.76
N PRO A 104 1.74 4.22 -9.63
CA PRO A 104 2.39 4.66 -8.39
C PRO A 104 1.47 4.47 -7.19
N HIS A 105 1.97 3.80 -6.16
CA HIS A 105 1.15 3.47 -5.00
C HIS A 105 1.96 3.28 -3.72
N PHE A 106 1.25 3.22 -2.58
CA PHE A 106 1.79 2.73 -1.32
C PHE A 106 1.17 1.40 -0.93
N ASN A 107 1.97 0.57 -0.26
CA ASN A 107 1.52 -0.65 0.41
C ASN A 107 1.67 -0.49 1.92
N VAL A 108 0.68 -0.98 2.69
CA VAL A 108 0.76 -1.06 4.15
C VAL A 108 1.02 -2.50 4.54
N ARG A 109 2.08 -2.72 5.34
CA ARG A 109 2.56 -4.05 5.73
C ARG A 109 2.79 -4.15 7.24
N PRO A 110 2.60 -5.33 7.84
CA PRO A 110 3.13 -5.63 9.16
C PRO A 110 4.66 -5.82 9.07
N ILE A 111 5.38 -5.55 10.15
CA ILE A 111 6.86 -5.55 10.13
C ILE A 111 7.48 -6.94 9.93
N ASP A 112 6.75 -8.00 10.27
CA ASP A 112 7.16 -9.40 10.15
C ASP A 112 6.94 -9.99 8.74
N ASN A 113 6.15 -9.32 7.89
CA ASN A 113 5.90 -9.76 6.52
C ASN A 113 5.74 -8.57 5.55
N LEU A 114 6.88 -8.00 5.17
CA LEU A 114 6.97 -6.86 4.26
C LEU A 114 6.62 -7.18 2.80
N ASN A 115 6.68 -8.45 2.39
CA ASN A 115 6.45 -8.82 0.99
C ASN A 115 4.95 -9.01 0.70
N THR A 116 4.29 -9.87 1.48
CA THR A 116 2.91 -10.30 1.18
C THR A 116 1.90 -9.97 2.27
N GLY A 117 2.36 -9.48 3.43
CA GLY A 117 1.52 -9.21 4.60
C GLY A 117 0.44 -8.17 4.34
N SER A 118 -0.61 -8.20 5.14
CA SER A 118 -1.72 -7.23 5.08
C SER A 118 -2.04 -6.78 6.49
N VAL A 119 -2.34 -5.49 6.65
CA VAL A 119 -2.82 -4.95 7.91
C VAL A 119 -4.36 -4.92 7.88
N PRO A 120 -5.06 -5.44 8.89
CA PRO A 120 -6.52 -5.38 8.92
C PRO A 120 -7.02 -3.93 8.81
N GLY A 121 -8.05 -3.71 7.98
CA GLY A 121 -8.62 -2.39 7.75
C GLY A 121 -7.88 -1.52 6.74
N THR A 122 -6.84 -2.03 6.06
CA THR A 122 -6.11 -1.30 5.01
C THR A 122 -6.39 -1.85 3.61
N HIS A 123 -6.33 -0.99 2.61
CA HIS A 123 -6.32 -1.39 1.20
C HIS A 123 -5.01 -2.09 0.85
N GLY A 124 -5.04 -2.93 -0.18
CA GLY A 124 -3.84 -3.52 -0.74
C GLY A 124 -2.94 -2.49 -1.40
N HIS A 125 -3.55 -1.52 -2.07
CA HIS A 125 -2.85 -0.46 -2.80
C HIS A 125 -3.49 0.91 -2.51
N TYR A 126 -2.65 1.90 -2.27
CA TYR A 126 -3.03 3.30 -2.15
C TYR A 126 -2.42 4.08 -3.32
N ASN A 127 -3.15 4.14 -4.43
CA ASN A 127 -2.71 4.72 -5.70
C ASN A 127 -2.73 6.25 -5.66
N PHE A 128 -1.87 6.89 -6.45
CA PHE A 128 -1.78 8.34 -6.58
C PHE A 128 -1.19 8.82 -7.91
#